data_AF-A0A3M7D998-F1
#
_entry.id   AF-A0A3M7D998-F1
#
_cell.length_a   1.000
_cell.length_b   1.000
_cell.length_c   1.000
_cell.angle_alpha   90.00
_cell.angle_beta   90.00
_cell.angle_gamma   90.00
#
_symmetry.space_group_name_H-M   'P 1'
#
loop_
_entity.id
_entity.type
_entity.pdbx_description
1 polymer ?
#
loop_
_entity_poly.entity_id
_entity_poly.type
_entity_poly.pdbx_seq_one_letter_code
_entity_poly.pdbx_strand_id
1 'polypeptide(L)'
;MGWFWDSKKPADDPYSKLDPALKDFLDKESPVKYEPSHSEARREPDTYRKQLGWTTEGPSQQPQQGDPAHQQTSAVPPESLFQDGRYAHLWKNYRPQGEVDNAGKNEQDRLRDVIEAYNDRRAAIGRAAVENCVMEQMAERDCWENGTFQERMNMCRGSN
;
A
#
# COMPACT_ATOMS: atom_id res chain seq x y z
N MET A 1 33.45 8.78 2.83
CA MET A 1 32.63 8.12 1.78
C MET A 1 31.89 9.19 0.98
N GLY A 2 32.60 9.85 0.06
CA GLY A 2 32.00 10.86 -0.83
C GLY A 2 31.54 10.17 -2.11
N TRP A 3 30.24 10.21 -2.37
CA TRP A 3 29.65 9.61 -3.56
C TRP A 3 29.81 10.54 -4.77
N PHE A 4 30.48 10.00 -5.79
CA PHE A 4 30.84 10.62 -7.06
C PHE A 4 29.63 10.79 -7.99
N TRP A 5 28.94 11.94 -7.91
CA TRP A 5 27.91 12.31 -8.90
C TRP A 5 28.12 13.69 -9.51
N ASP A 6 29.33 14.25 -9.41
CA ASP A 6 29.68 15.46 -10.16
C ASP A 6 30.33 15.08 -11.50
N SER A 7 29.49 14.89 -12.51
CA SER A 7 29.94 14.96 -13.91
C SER A 7 28.95 15.77 -14.71
N LYS A 8 29.09 17.10 -14.62
CA LYS A 8 28.60 18.00 -15.67
C LYS A 8 29.34 17.67 -16.97
N LYS A 9 28.63 17.09 -17.95
CA LYS A 9 29.02 17.08 -19.36
C LYS A 9 28.05 17.97 -20.14
N PRO A 10 28.51 18.64 -21.21
CA PRO A 10 27.72 19.60 -21.97
C PRO A 10 26.49 18.93 -22.59
N ALA A 11 25.43 19.72 -22.75
CA ALA A 11 24.11 19.35 -23.24
C ALA A 11 24.21 18.61 -24.59
N ASP A 12 24.18 17.29 -24.52
CA ASP A 12 24.17 16.41 -25.68
C ASP A 12 22.85 15.64 -25.58
N ASP A 13 21.91 15.99 -26.45
CA ASP A 13 20.54 15.50 -26.40
C ASP A 13 20.52 13.96 -26.46
N PRO A 14 20.07 13.26 -25.40
CA PRO A 14 20.07 11.80 -25.38
C PRO A 14 19.19 11.21 -26.49
N TYR A 15 18.22 11.97 -27.01
CA TYR A 15 17.37 11.54 -28.14
C TYR A 15 18.15 11.36 -29.45
N SER A 16 19.23 12.13 -29.63
CA SER A 16 20.08 12.06 -30.83
C SER A 16 20.87 10.76 -30.92
N LYS A 17 21.08 10.07 -29.80
CA LYS A 17 21.91 8.85 -29.68
C LYS A 17 21.13 7.54 -29.78
N LEU A 18 19.80 7.58 -29.96
CA LEU A 18 18.99 6.38 -30.15
C LEU A 18 19.18 5.77 -31.55
N ASP A 19 19.02 4.44 -31.64
CA ASP A 19 18.96 3.68 -32.89
C ASP A 19 17.81 4.21 -33.79
N PRO A 20 18.04 4.48 -35.10
CA PRO A 20 17.03 4.97 -36.02
C PRO A 20 15.68 4.23 -35.97
N ALA A 21 15.70 2.90 -35.85
CA ALA A 21 14.47 2.10 -35.81
C ALA A 21 13.63 2.38 -34.55
N LEU A 22 14.29 2.71 -33.43
CA LEU A 22 13.62 3.03 -32.17
C LEU A 22 13.04 4.45 -32.18
N LYS A 23 13.68 5.38 -32.89
CA LYS A 23 13.17 6.76 -33.08
C LYS A 23 11.88 6.75 -33.90
N ASP A 24 11.85 6.00 -35.00
CA ASP A 24 10.64 5.87 -35.83
C ASP A 24 9.48 5.24 -35.05
N PHE A 25 9.76 4.28 -34.16
CA PHE A 25 8.75 3.68 -33.29
C PHE A 25 8.22 4.69 -32.26
N LEU A 26 9.11 5.43 -31.59
CA LEU A 26 8.75 6.47 -30.62
C LEU A 26 7.92 7.59 -31.29
N ASP A 27 8.30 8.05 -32.48
CA ASP A 27 7.57 9.08 -33.21
C ASP A 27 6.19 8.61 -33.69
N LYS A 28 6.02 7.30 -33.93
CA LYS A 28 4.76 6.71 -34.37
C LYS A 28 3.78 6.43 -33.22
N GLU A 29 4.29 5.95 -32.09
CA GLU A 29 3.47 5.50 -30.97
C GLU A 29 3.30 6.56 -29.87
N SER A 30 4.15 7.60 -29.85
CA SER A 30 4.00 8.68 -28.87
C SER A 30 2.99 9.74 -29.34
N PRO A 31 1.98 10.08 -28.51
CA PRO A 31 1.04 11.17 -28.83
C PRO A 31 1.68 12.56 -28.71
N VAL A 32 2.91 12.67 -28.20
CA VAL A 32 3.61 13.93 -27.91
C VAL A 32 4.94 13.93 -28.65
N LYS A 33 5.12 14.89 -29.57
CA LYS A 33 6.38 15.06 -30.31
C LYS A 33 7.49 15.54 -29.40
N TYR A 34 8.66 14.93 -29.52
CA TYR A 34 9.85 15.34 -28.79
C TYR A 34 10.37 16.69 -29.30
N GLU A 35 10.27 17.73 -28.48
CA GLU A 35 10.94 19.01 -28.68
C GLU A 35 12.23 19.01 -27.84
N PRO A 36 13.42 19.20 -28.43
CA PRO A 36 14.66 19.24 -27.68
C PRO A 36 14.62 20.43 -26.73
N SER A 37 14.50 20.14 -25.43
CA SER A 37 14.44 21.18 -24.41
C SER A 37 15.80 21.86 -24.31
N HIS A 38 15.89 23.12 -24.76
CA HIS A 38 16.84 24.04 -24.18
C HIS A 38 16.57 24.07 -22.66
N SER A 39 17.62 23.89 -21.88
CA SER A 39 17.57 23.79 -20.43
C SER A 39 17.10 25.12 -19.81
N GLU A 40 15.81 25.37 -19.85
CA GLU A 40 15.11 26.19 -18.88
C GLU A 40 14.70 25.28 -17.71
N ALA A 41 14.85 25.82 -16.51
CA ALA A 41 14.75 25.09 -15.25
C ALA A 41 13.53 24.15 -15.22
N ARG A 42 13.83 22.87 -14.97
CA ARG A 42 12.92 21.78 -14.60
C ARG A 42 11.73 22.31 -13.79
N ARG A 43 10.59 22.52 -14.46
CA ARG A 43 9.28 22.48 -13.79
C ARG A 43 8.94 21.01 -13.63
N GLU A 44 9.01 20.52 -12.40
CA GLU A 44 8.58 19.15 -12.10
C GLU A 44 7.10 18.98 -12.47
N PRO A 45 6.71 17.82 -13.03
CA PRO A 45 5.30 17.53 -13.26
C PRO A 45 4.56 17.45 -11.92
N ASP A 46 3.65 18.41 -11.73
CA ASP A 46 2.85 18.69 -10.54
C ASP A 46 1.83 17.60 -10.13
N THR A 47 1.83 16.44 -10.78
CA THR A 47 0.65 15.55 -10.75
C THR A 47 0.62 14.62 -9.55
N TYR A 48 1.73 13.99 -9.18
CA TYR A 48 1.73 13.04 -8.06
C TYR A 48 1.60 13.75 -6.69
N ARG A 49 2.30 14.88 -6.52
CA ARG A 49 2.29 15.65 -5.27
C ARG A 49 0.91 16.25 -4.97
N LYS A 50 0.20 16.73 -6.00
CA LYS A 50 -1.17 17.25 -5.86
C LYS A 50 -2.19 16.15 -5.59
N GLN A 51 -2.02 14.96 -6.18
CA GLN A 51 -2.88 13.81 -5.92
C GLN A 51 -2.80 13.33 -4.46
N LEU A 52 -1.62 13.50 -3.82
CA LEU A 52 -1.41 13.24 -2.40
C LEU A 52 -1.81 14.42 -1.47
N GLY A 53 -2.34 15.52 -2.03
CA GLY A 53 -2.80 16.68 -1.25
C GLY A 53 -1.69 17.52 -0.62
N TRP A 54 -0.44 17.40 -1.07
CA TRP A 54 0.69 18.15 -0.51
C TRP A 54 0.83 19.51 -1.21
N THR A 55 0.20 20.55 -0.64
CA THR A 55 0.18 21.92 -1.20
C THR A 55 1.30 22.83 -0.69
N THR A 56 2.13 22.38 0.24
CA THR A 56 3.18 23.22 0.85
C THR A 56 4.49 23.12 0.07
N GLU A 57 5.01 24.26 -0.36
CA GLU A 57 6.39 24.42 -0.86
C GLU A 57 7.39 23.94 0.20
N GLY A 58 8.53 23.39 -0.22
CA GLY A 58 9.52 22.77 0.67
C GLY A 58 9.95 23.66 1.84
N PRO A 59 10.45 23.08 2.95
CA PRO A 59 10.71 23.82 4.17
C PRO A 59 11.81 24.87 3.95
N SER A 60 11.44 26.14 4.04
CA SER A 60 12.38 27.22 4.34
C SER A 60 12.92 26.96 5.75
N GLN A 61 14.23 26.68 5.82
CA GLN A 61 14.94 26.51 7.08
C GLN A 61 15.01 27.86 7.80
N GLN A 62 14.03 28.16 8.64
CA GLN A 62 14.17 29.15 9.70
C GLN A 62 14.47 28.42 11.01
N PRO A 63 15.55 28.77 11.72
CA PRO A 63 15.85 28.20 13.03
C PRO A 63 14.79 28.67 14.03
N GLN A 64 13.97 27.75 14.53
CA GLN A 64 13.03 28.01 15.61
C GLN A 64 13.81 28.29 16.90
N GLN A 65 13.79 29.56 17.32
CA GLN A 65 14.04 29.94 18.71
C GLN A 65 12.99 29.27 19.59
N GLY A 66 13.44 28.55 20.60
CA GLY A 66 12.57 27.90 21.58
C GLY A 66 11.89 28.92 22.46
N ASP A 67 10.57 29.02 22.37
CA ASP A 67 9.74 29.70 23.36
C ASP A 67 9.35 28.70 24.47
N PRO A 68 9.68 28.99 25.75
CA PRO A 68 9.40 28.11 26.88
C PRO A 68 8.03 28.45 27.47
N ALA A 69 6.95 28.38 26.70
CA ALA A 69 5.63 28.75 27.24
C ALA A 69 4.43 28.22 26.46
N HIS A 70 4.39 26.95 26.05
CA HIS A 70 3.13 26.32 25.63
C HIS A 70 3.02 24.91 26.21
N GLN A 71 2.66 24.87 27.51
CA GLN A 71 1.86 23.78 28.06
C GLN A 71 0.48 23.83 27.40
N GLN A 72 0.37 23.29 26.19
CA GLN A 72 -0.92 23.00 25.55
C GLN A 72 -1.03 21.50 25.36
N THR A 73 -1.78 20.91 26.28
CA THR A 73 -2.55 19.66 26.13
C THR A 73 -2.50 19.05 24.73
N SER A 74 -1.72 17.98 24.59
CA SER A 74 -1.80 16.94 23.55
C SER A 74 -2.25 17.43 22.16
N ALA A 75 -1.41 18.20 21.48
CA ALA A 75 -1.58 18.50 20.05
C ALA A 75 -1.29 17.27 19.15
N VAL A 76 -1.18 16.08 19.73
CA VAL A 76 -0.69 14.87 19.07
C VAL A 76 -1.68 13.72 19.31
N PRO A 77 -1.94 12.88 18.30
CA PRO A 77 -2.79 11.70 18.46
C PRO A 77 -2.30 10.75 19.56
N PRO A 78 -3.20 9.95 20.17
CA PRO A 78 -2.84 8.97 21.19
C PRO A 78 -1.84 7.92 20.67
N GLU A 79 -1.87 7.64 19.36
CA GLU A 79 -0.93 6.73 18.69
C GLU A 79 0.50 7.25 18.63
N SER A 80 0.75 8.50 19.03
CA SER A 80 2.10 9.01 19.14
C SER A 80 2.79 8.53 20.41
N LEU A 81 4.01 8.04 20.23
CA LEU A 81 4.91 7.66 21.31
C LEU A 81 5.24 8.82 22.25
N PHE A 82 5.18 10.07 21.77
CA PHE A 82 5.57 11.26 22.52
C PHE A 82 4.42 12.27 22.59
N GLN A 83 3.80 12.34 23.76
CA GLN A 83 2.67 13.23 24.02
C GLN A 83 3.05 14.67 24.37
N ASP A 84 4.35 14.94 24.43
CA ASP A 84 4.93 16.26 24.74
C ASP A 84 4.84 17.26 23.58
N GLY A 85 4.28 16.87 22.43
CA GLY A 85 4.12 17.77 21.28
C GLY A 85 5.36 17.93 20.41
N ARG A 86 6.51 17.32 20.74
CA ARG A 86 7.77 17.49 19.98
C ARG A 86 7.62 17.11 18.50
N TYR A 87 6.83 16.08 18.23
CA TYR A 87 6.59 15.59 16.88
C TYR A 87 5.24 16.02 16.31
N ALA A 88 4.54 16.98 16.93
CA ALA A 88 3.22 17.42 16.48
C ALA A 88 3.21 17.81 14.99
N HIS A 89 4.30 18.41 14.49
CA HIS A 89 4.45 18.78 13.08
C HIS A 89 4.40 17.59 12.10
N LEU A 90 4.89 16.40 12.48
CA LEU A 90 4.79 15.18 11.67
C LEU A 90 3.35 14.69 11.58
N TRP A 91 2.61 14.82 12.67
CA TRP A 91 1.22 14.39 12.75
C TRP A 91 0.24 15.33 12.04
N LYS A 92 0.59 16.61 11.84
CA LYS A 92 -0.28 17.59 11.15
C LYS A 92 -0.75 17.13 9.77
N ASN A 93 0.11 16.44 9.03
CA ASN A 93 -0.17 15.98 7.67
C ASN A 93 -0.26 14.45 7.57
N TYR A 94 -0.25 13.74 8.71
CA TYR A 94 -0.33 12.29 8.70
C TYR A 94 -1.74 11.86 8.30
N ARG A 95 -1.81 10.93 7.33
CA ARG A 95 -3.04 10.19 7.04
C ARG A 95 -2.80 8.71 7.31
N PRO A 96 -3.70 8.06 8.07
CA PRO A 96 -3.60 6.63 8.28
C PRO A 96 -3.76 5.88 6.96
N GLN A 97 -3.05 4.76 6.83
CA GLN A 97 -3.00 3.98 5.59
C GLN A 97 -4.40 3.63 5.08
N GLY A 98 -5.33 3.25 5.97
CA GLY A 98 -6.70 2.94 5.58
C GLY A 98 -7.46 4.12 4.97
N GLU A 99 -7.18 5.36 5.37
CA GLU A 99 -7.80 6.54 4.74
C GLU A 99 -7.20 6.81 3.35
N VAL A 100 -5.89 6.62 3.20
CA VAL A 100 -5.20 6.73 1.90
C VAL A 100 -5.71 5.68 0.93
N ASP A 101 -5.84 4.43 1.37
CA ASP A 101 -6.34 3.33 0.55
C ASP A 101 -7.81 3.52 0.18
N ASN A 102 -8.62 4.11 1.06
CA ASN A 102 -10.04 4.36 0.79
C ASN A 102 -10.31 5.64 -0.02
N ALA A 103 -9.36 6.57 -0.10
CA ALA A 103 -9.51 7.83 -0.82
C ALA A 103 -9.62 7.64 -2.34
N GLY A 104 -8.99 6.59 -2.89
CA GLY A 104 -9.02 6.27 -4.33
C GLY A 104 -10.11 5.28 -4.76
N LYS A 105 -10.87 4.70 -3.82
CA LYS A 105 -11.83 3.63 -4.10
C LYS A 105 -13.15 4.16 -4.62
N ASN A 106 -13.64 3.57 -5.71
CA ASN A 106 -15.00 3.79 -6.19
C ASN A 106 -16.03 3.07 -5.29
N GLU A 107 -17.30 3.43 -5.40
CA GLU A 107 -18.40 2.77 -4.66
C GLU A 107 -18.47 1.27 -4.95
N GLN A 108 -18.15 0.87 -6.19
CA GLN A 108 -18.05 -0.52 -6.58
C GLN A 108 -16.94 -1.26 -5.83
N ASP A 109 -15.75 -0.65 -5.72
CA ASP A 109 -14.61 -1.25 -5.01
C ASP A 109 -14.94 -1.44 -3.52
N ARG A 110 -15.60 -0.45 -2.90
CA ARG A 110 -16.06 -0.56 -1.51
C ARG A 110 -17.05 -1.72 -1.32
N LEU A 111 -17.95 -1.95 -2.28
CA LEU A 111 -18.86 -3.08 -2.21
C LEU A 111 -18.12 -4.42 -2.34
N ARG A 112 -17.08 -4.47 -3.20
CA ARG A 112 -16.25 -5.67 -3.36
C ARG A 112 -15.48 -5.97 -2.08
N ASP A 113 -14.88 -4.96 -1.45
CA ASP A 113 -14.17 -5.12 -0.18
C ASP A 113 -15.06 -5.74 0.92
N VAL A 114 -16.33 -5.33 1.00
CA VAL A 114 -17.28 -5.88 1.98
C VAL A 114 -17.58 -7.36 1.72
N ILE A 115 -17.77 -7.72 0.45
CA ILE A 115 -18.03 -9.11 0.04
C ILE A 115 -16.80 -9.97 0.30
N GLU A 116 -15.61 -9.47 -0.03
CA GLU A 116 -14.33 -10.14 0.20
C GLU A 116 -14.10 -10.37 1.70
N ALA A 117 -14.25 -9.33 2.53
CA ALA A 117 -14.11 -9.45 3.97
C ALA A 117 -15.10 -10.46 4.58
N TYR A 118 -16.34 -10.52 4.07
CA TYR A 118 -17.31 -11.52 4.48
C TYR A 118 -16.88 -12.95 4.11
N ASN A 119 -16.42 -13.14 2.87
CA ASN A 119 -15.98 -14.45 2.39
C ASN A 119 -14.73 -14.92 3.13
N ASP A 120 -13.77 -14.03 3.40
CA ASP A 120 -12.56 -14.32 4.14
C ASP A 120 -12.87 -14.73 5.57
N ARG A 121 -13.77 -14.01 6.25
CA ARG A 121 -14.22 -14.38 7.59
C ARG A 121 -14.90 -15.74 7.59
N ARG A 122 -15.75 -16.02 6.60
CA ARG A 122 -16.40 -17.33 6.45
C ARG A 122 -15.37 -18.44 6.23
N ALA A 123 -14.37 -18.21 5.38
CA ALA A 123 -13.30 -19.17 5.13
C ALA A 123 -12.43 -19.40 6.37
N ALA A 124 -12.11 -18.37 7.13
CA ALA A 124 -11.37 -18.48 8.39
C ALA A 124 -12.13 -19.28 9.45
N ILE A 125 -13.44 -19.03 9.61
CA ILE A 125 -14.31 -19.83 10.48
C ILE A 125 -14.35 -21.29 10.02
N GLY A 126 -14.46 -21.53 8.70
CA GLY A 126 -14.44 -22.88 8.14
C GLY A 126 -13.14 -23.63 8.45
N ARG A 127 -11.98 -22.99 8.26
CA ARG A 127 -10.68 -23.58 8.60
C ARG A 127 -10.56 -23.88 10.10
N ALA A 128 -10.93 -22.92 10.96
CA ALA A 128 -10.90 -23.11 12.40
C ALA A 128 -11.86 -24.24 12.87
N ALA A 129 -13.03 -24.38 12.24
CA ALA A 129 -13.96 -25.45 12.55
C ALA A 129 -13.39 -26.82 12.15
N VAL A 130 -12.74 -26.91 10.99
CA VAL A 130 -12.08 -28.15 10.55
C VAL A 130 -10.90 -28.48 11.46
N GLU A 131 -10.06 -27.51 11.84
CA GLU A 131 -8.93 -27.77 12.75
C GLU A 131 -9.39 -28.35 14.10
N ASN A 132 -10.51 -27.88 14.64
CA ASN A 132 -11.07 -28.40 15.88
C ASN A 132 -11.70 -29.80 15.73
N CYS A 133 -12.20 -30.15 14.54
CA CYS A 133 -12.93 -31.39 14.29
C CYS A 133 -12.22 -32.36 13.33
N VAL A 134 -10.95 -32.10 12.98
CA VAL A 134 -10.24 -32.85 11.93
C VAL A 134 -10.06 -34.32 12.30
N MET A 135 -9.87 -34.60 13.59
CA MET A 135 -9.69 -35.96 14.10
C MET A 135 -10.99 -36.76 13.96
N GLU A 136 -12.12 -36.17 14.32
CA GLU A 136 -13.44 -36.80 14.17
C GLU A 136 -13.79 -37.00 12.69
N GLN A 137 -13.48 -36.02 11.82
CA GLN A 137 -13.69 -36.17 10.38
C GLN A 137 -12.80 -37.27 9.77
N MET A 138 -11.55 -37.41 10.22
CA MET A 138 -10.70 -38.52 9.79
C MET A 138 -11.23 -39.85 10.29
N ALA A 139 -11.66 -39.94 11.54
CA ALA A 139 -12.23 -41.17 12.11
C ALA A 139 -13.52 -41.59 11.40
N GLU A 140 -14.40 -40.63 11.07
CA GLU A 140 -15.62 -40.89 10.31
C GLU A 140 -15.29 -41.38 8.90
N ARG A 141 -14.34 -40.73 8.21
CA ARG A 141 -13.89 -41.18 6.88
C ARG A 141 -13.28 -42.57 6.91
N ASP A 142 -12.43 -42.84 7.90
CA ASP A 142 -11.79 -44.15 8.07
C ASP A 142 -12.82 -45.25 8.36
N CYS A 143 -13.87 -44.94 9.13
CA CYS A 143 -15.00 -45.86 9.33
C CYS A 143 -15.76 -46.17 8.03
N TRP A 144 -15.98 -45.18 7.15
CA TRP A 144 -16.62 -45.42 5.86
C TRP A 144 -15.74 -46.22 4.90
N GLU A 145 -14.44 -45.95 4.87
CA GLU A 145 -13.48 -46.61 3.98
C GLU A 145 -13.12 -48.03 4.46
N ASN A 146 -12.74 -48.17 5.73
CA ASN A 146 -12.13 -49.37 6.32
C ASN A 146 -12.98 -50.04 7.42
N GLY A 147 -14.09 -49.43 7.84
CA GLY A 147 -14.92 -49.93 8.94
C GLY A 147 -15.74 -51.19 8.62
N THR A 148 -16.16 -51.87 9.68
CA THR A 148 -16.96 -53.09 9.63
C THR A 148 -18.39 -52.82 9.14
N PHE A 149 -19.06 -53.84 8.62
CA PHE A 149 -20.44 -53.71 8.13
C PHE A 149 -21.43 -53.22 9.21
N GLN A 150 -21.18 -53.57 10.47
CA GLN A 150 -22.00 -53.13 11.60
C GLN A 150 -21.81 -51.63 11.92
N GLU A 151 -20.58 -51.13 11.84
CA GLU A 151 -20.28 -49.71 12.02
C GLU A 151 -20.87 -48.86 10.89
N ARG A 152 -20.83 -49.37 9.65
CA ARG A 152 -21.49 -48.73 8.50
C ARG A 152 -23.01 -48.71 8.63
N MET A 153 -23.63 -49.78 9.14
CA MET A 153 -25.07 -49.78 9.45
C MET A 153 -25.43 -48.75 10.52
N ASN A 154 -24.54 -48.49 11.48
CA ASN A 154 -24.72 -47.47 12.51
C ASN A 154 -24.27 -46.06 12.04
N MET A 155 -24.10 -45.85 10.73
CA MET A 155 -23.71 -44.56 10.14
C MET A 155 -22.42 -43.98 10.74
N CYS A 156 -21.47 -44.85 11.15
CA CYS A 156 -20.21 -44.43 11.75
C CYS A 156 -20.35 -43.53 13.00
N ARG A 157 -21.47 -43.61 13.72
CA ARG A 157 -21.74 -42.81 14.93
C ARG A 157 -21.19 -43.42 16.23
N GLY A 158 -20.46 -44.53 16.15
CA GLY A 158 -19.98 -45.30 17.31
C GLY A 158 -21.11 -46.04 18.06
N SER A 159 -20.76 -46.99 18.92
CA SER A 159 -21.66 -47.42 20.01
C SER A 159 -21.42 -46.47 21.19
N ASN A 160 -22.47 -45.80 21.67
CA ASN A 160 -22.42 -45.08 22.95
C ASN A 160 -21.99 -46.00 24.09
#